data_AF-A0A5D2IXT0-F1
#
_entry.id   AF-A0A5D2IXT0-F1
#
_cell.length_a   1.000
_cell.length_b   1.000
_cell.length_c   1.000
_cell.angle_alpha   90.00
_cell.angle_beta   90.00
_cell.angle_gamma   90.00
#
_symmetry.space_group_name_H-M   'P 1'
#
loop_
_entity.id
_entity.type
_entity.pdbx_description
1 polymer ?
#
loop_
_entity_poly.entity_id
_entity_poly.type
_entity_poly.pdbx_seq_one_letter_code
_entity_poly.pdbx_strand_id
1 'polypeptide(L)' 'MCSKGFQYLTSLQKLRIYECPKLTSLPEKDMLLSLEHLSIQRCPLLEEGCSRGKGREWSKVAHIPCVLIDMETVIPRELN' A
#
# COMPACT_ATOMS: atom_id res chain seq x y z
N MET A 1 4.03 -4.59 17.51
CA MET A 1 2.86 -3.78 17.91
C MET A 1 1.73 -4.14 16.97
N CYS A 2 0.64 -4.72 17.47
CA CYS A 2 -0.47 -5.19 16.63
C CYS A 2 -1.24 -4.00 16.04
N SER A 3 -1.14 -3.75 14.74
CA SER A 3 -1.91 -2.73 14.03
C SER A 3 -3.36 -3.16 13.78
N LYS A 4 -4.14 -3.40 14.85
CA LYS A 4 -5.57 -3.76 14.73
C LYS A 4 -6.44 -2.64 14.12
N GLY A 5 -5.91 -1.44 13.90
CA GLY A 5 -6.66 -0.29 13.40
C GLY A 5 -7.27 -0.47 12.00
N PHE A 6 -6.71 -1.36 11.17
CA PHE A 6 -7.23 -1.59 9.82
C PHE A 6 -8.20 -2.79 9.74
N GLN A 7 -8.41 -3.54 10.82
CA GLN A 7 -9.09 -4.85 10.74
C GLN A 7 -10.59 -4.72 10.44
N TYR A 8 -11.15 -3.53 10.65
CA TYR A 8 -12.56 -3.22 10.43
C TYR A 8 -12.77 -2.24 9.27
N LEU A 9 -11.71 -1.88 8.54
CA LEU A 9 -11.79 -0.95 7.41
C LEU A 9 -12.21 -1.68 6.13
N THR A 10 -13.24 -2.52 6.21
CA THR A 10 -13.73 -3.39 5.12
C THR A 10 -14.33 -2.61 3.94
N SER A 11 -14.62 -1.32 4.11
CA SER A 11 -15.10 -0.43 3.05
C SER A 11 -14.02 0.54 2.55
N LEU A 12 -12.79 0.46 3.05
CA LEU A 12 -11.73 1.39 2.65
C LEU A 12 -11.21 1.01 1.26
N GLN A 13 -11.60 1.80 0.27
CA GLN A 13 -11.19 1.62 -1.13
C GLN A 13 -9.95 2.43 -1.50
N LYS A 14 -9.68 3.55 -0.81
CA LYS A 14 -8.57 4.45 -1.13
C LYS A 14 -7.76 4.74 0.12
N LEU A 15 -6.46 4.47 0.07
CA LEU A 15 -5.50 4.78 1.13
C LEU A 15 -4.37 5.62 0.57
N ARG A 16 -4.11 6.77 1.21
CA ARG A 16 -2.96 7.63 0.91
C ARG A 16 -2.10 7.76 2.16
N ILE A 17 -0.81 7.50 2.00
CA ILE A 17 0.21 7.63 3.03
C ILE A 17 1.20 8.70 2.54
N TYR A 18 1.33 9.77 3.29
CA TYR A 18 2.13 10.93 2.90
C TYR A 18 3.07 11.35 4.05
N GLU A 19 4.32 11.66 3.74
CA GLU A 19 5.32 12.19 4.69
C GLU A 19 5.45 11.38 5.99
N CYS A 20 5.49 10.04 5.87
CA CYS A 20 5.66 9.13 7.00
C CYS A 20 7.06 8.47 6.96
N PRO A 21 8.16 9.19 7.29
CA PRO A 21 9.52 8.71 7.07
C PRO A 21 9.93 7.52 7.96
N LYS A 22 9.22 7.30 9.07
CA LYS A 22 9.46 6.19 10.01
C LYS A 22 8.56 4.97 9.76
N LEU A 23 7.63 5.06 8.81
CA LEU A 23 6.72 3.95 8.53
C LEU A 23 7.46 2.90 7.70
N THR A 24 7.57 1.69 8.24
CA THR A 24 8.38 0.61 7.65
C THR A 24 7.54 -0.52 7.05
N SER A 25 6.27 -0.63 7.41
CA SER A 25 5.43 -1.74 6.98
C SER A 25 3.98 -1.33 6.78
N LEU A 26 3.30 -2.07 5.91
CA LEU A 26 1.86 -2.05 5.74
C LEU A 26 1.19 -3.08 6.65
N PRO A 27 -0.12 -2.89 6.92
CA PRO A 27 -0.96 -3.93 7.52
C PRO A 27 -0.90 -5.25 6.75
N GLU A 28 -1.34 -6.33 7.38
CA GLU A 28 -1.43 -7.63 6.72
C GLU A 28 -2.35 -7.57 5.49
N LYS A 29 -2.07 -8.43 4.50
CA LYS A 29 -2.81 -8.46 3.23
C LYS A 29 -4.33 -8.52 3.41
N ASP A 30 -4.79 -9.31 4.38
CA ASP A 30 -6.21 -9.51 4.68
C ASP A 30 -6.92 -8.21 5.09
N MET A 31 -6.18 -7.24 5.60
CA MET A 31 -6.68 -5.94 6.03
C MET A 31 -6.71 -4.91 4.88
N LEU A 32 -6.17 -5.27 3.71
CA LEU A 32 -6.06 -4.44 2.52
C LEU A 32 -6.92 -4.97 1.37
N LEU A 33 -7.78 -5.96 1.61
CA LEU A 33 -8.56 -6.63 0.56
C LEU A 33 -9.59 -5.71 -0.10
N SER A 34 -10.11 -4.71 0.61
CA SER A 34 -11.06 -3.75 0.06
C SER A 34 -10.40 -2.61 -0.73
N LEU A 35 -9.07 -2.48 -0.68
CA LEU A 35 -8.38 -1.37 -1.32
C LEU A 35 -8.33 -1.53 -2.83
N GLU A 36 -8.78 -0.48 -3.50
CA GLU A 36 -8.68 -0.32 -4.94
C GLU A 36 -7.52 0.60 -5.34
N HIS A 37 -7.18 1.57 -4.48
CA HIS A 37 -6.13 2.55 -4.71
C HIS A 37 -5.25 2.72 -3.48
N LEU A 38 -3.94 2.57 -3.66
CA LEU A 38 -2.91 2.87 -2.69
C LEU A 38 -1.95 3.92 -3.25
N SER A 39 -1.68 4.96 -2.47
CA SER A 39 -0.64 5.95 -2.79
C SER A 39 0.29 6.13 -1.61
N ILE A 40 1.59 5.96 -1.86
CA ILE A 40 2.67 6.13 -0.87
C ILE A 40 3.61 7.20 -1.43
N GLN A 41 3.84 8.26 -0.65
CA GLN A 41 4.68 9.39 -1.07
C GLN A 41 5.48 9.94 0.11
N ARG A 42 6.76 10.23 -0.13
CA ARG A 42 7.68 10.79 0.87
C ARG A 42 7.78 9.89 2.10
N CYS A 43 7.77 8.58 1.87
CA CYS A 43 7.83 7.52 2.88
C CYS A 43 8.99 6.55 2.55
N PRO A 44 10.26 7.00 2.62
CA PRO A 44 11.41 6.29 2.04
C PRO A 44 11.53 4.82 2.46
N LEU A 45 11.32 4.52 3.75
CA LEU A 45 11.43 3.16 4.28
C LEU A 45 10.33 2.22 3.74
N LEU A 46 9.13 2.76 3.49
CA LEU A 46 8.01 2.01 2.96
C LEU A 46 8.07 1.89 1.44
N GLU A 47 8.50 2.95 0.75
CA GLU A 47 8.71 2.98 -0.70
C GLU A 47 9.71 1.90 -1.12
N GLU A 48 10.86 1.80 -0.44
CA GLU A 48 11.84 0.74 -0.65
C GLU A 48 11.21 -0.65 -0.44
N GLY A 49 10.42 -0.79 0.63
CA GLY A 49 9.70 -2.01 0.98
C GLY A 49 8.63 -2.43 -0.04
N CYS A 50 8.10 -1.49 -0.83
CA CYS A 50 7.05 -1.73 -1.82
C CYS A 50 7.58 -1.83 -3.26
N SER A 51 8.90 -1.96 -3.45
CA SER A 51 9.53 -2.14 -4.76
C SER A 51 8.90 -3.30 -5.56
N ARG A 52 8.52 -3.04 -6.82
CA ARG A 52 7.81 -4.01 -7.68
C ARG A 52 8.56 -5.34 -7.81
N GLY A 53 7.94 -6.43 -7.39
CA GLY A 53 8.44 -7.80 -7.52
C GLY A 53 9.55 -8.22 -6.55
N LYS A 54 10.13 -7.28 -5.77
CA LYS A 54 11.28 -7.55 -4.88
C LYS A 54 11.11 -7.02 -3.46
N GLY A 55 10.25 -6.02 -3.26
CA GLY A 55 10.04 -5.38 -1.98
C GLY A 55 9.38 -6.32 -0.96
N ARG A 56 9.82 -6.26 0.30
CA ARG A 56 9.28 -7.09 1.40
C ARG A 56 7.76 -6.94 1.61
N GLU A 57 7.20 -5.78 1.25
CA GLU A 57 5.78 -5.46 1.35
C GLU A 57 5.02 -5.73 0.04
N TRP A 58 5.71 -6.10 -1.05
CA TRP A 58 5.10 -6.23 -2.37
C TRP A 58 3.92 -7.23 -2.39
N SER A 59 4.06 -8.35 -1.69
CA SER A 59 3.01 -9.38 -1.58
C SER A 59 1.71 -8.87 -0.94
N LYS A 60 1.78 -7.78 -0.15
CA LYS A 60 0.62 -7.15 0.50
C LYS A 60 -0.10 -6.15 -0.41
N VAL A 61 0.56 -5.64 -1.45
CA VAL A 61 0.00 -4.62 -2.35
C VAL A 61 -0.25 -5.12 -3.76
N ALA A 62 0.30 -6.28 -4.14
CA ALA A 62 0.22 -6.83 -5.49
C ALA A 62 -1.22 -7.14 -5.96
N HIS A 63 -2.17 -7.31 -5.03
CA HIS A 63 -3.58 -7.51 -5.37
C HIS A 63 -4.37 -6.20 -5.55
N ILE A 64 -3.78 -5.06 -5.18
CA ILE A 64 -4.46 -3.76 -5.26
C ILE A 64 -4.42 -3.28 -6.71
N PRO A 65 -5.59 -2.98 -7.33
CA PRO A 65 -5.69 -2.57 -8.73
C PRO A 65 -4.84 -1.35 -9.12
N CYS A 66 -4.67 -0.39 -8.22
CA CYS A 66 -3.93 0.84 -8.51
C CYS A 66 -2.97 1.18 -7.37
N VAL A 67 -1.67 1.17 -7.66
CA VAL A 67 -0.62 1.48 -6.67
C VAL A 67 0.35 2.52 -7.23
N LEU A 68 0.47 3.64 -6.50
CA LEU A 68 1.32 4.78 -6.81
C LEU A 68 2.38 4.93 -5.72
N ILE A 69 3.65 4.95 -6.09
CA ILE A 69 4.79 5.08 -5.17
C ILE A 69 5.71 6.17 -5.71
N ASP A 70 6.00 7.19 -4.90
CA ASP A 70 6.85 8.33 -5.28
C ASP A 70 6.50 8.97 -6.64
N MET A 71 5.20 9.13 -6.89
CA MET A 71 4.64 9.65 -8.16
C MET A 71 4.78 8.71 -9.37
N GLU A 72 5.33 7.51 -9.19
CA GLU A 72 5.38 6.46 -10.21
C GLU A 72 4.23 5.46 -10.04
N THR A 73 3.58 5.10 -11.16
CA THR A 73 2.57 4.04 -11.19
C THR A 73 3.26 2.68 -11.26
N VAL A 74 3.28 1.96 -10.14
CA VAL A 74 3.84 0.59 -10.08
C VAL A 74 2.82 -0.48 -10.46
N ILE A 75 1.54 -0.23 -10.20
CA ILE A 75 0.41 -1.05 -10.67
C ILE A 75 -0.65 -0.10 -11.26
N PRO A 76 -0.87 -0.12 -12.59
CA PRO A 76 -1.87 0.74 -13.21
C PRO A 76 -3.29 0.19 -12.97
N ARG A 77 -4.25 1.10 -12.78
CA ARG A 77 -5.67 0.73 -12.71
C ARG A 77 -6.06 0.03 -14.00
N GLU A 78 -6.46 -1.24 -13.89
CA GLU A 78 -7.14 -1.95 -14.98
C GLU A 78 -8.41 -1.14 -15.34
N LEU A 79 -8.38 -0.50 -16.51
CA LEU A 79 -9.56 0.16 -17.10
C LEU A 79 -10.38 -0.94 -17.76
N ASN A 80 -11.35 -1.49 -17.02
CA ASN A 80 -12.40 -2.32 -17.60
C ASN A 80 -13.60 -1.44 -17.95
#